data_AF-A0A935BRR5-F1
#
_entry.id   AF-A0A935BRR5-F1
#
_cell.length_a   1.000
_cell.length_b   1.000
_cell.length_c   1.000
_cell.angle_alpha   90.00
_cell.angle_beta   90.00
_cell.angle_gamma   90.00
#
_symmetry.space_group_name_H-M   'P 1'
#
loop_
_entity.id
_entity.type
_entity.pdbx_description
1 polymer ?
#
loop_
_entity_poly.entity_id
_entity_poly.type
_entity_poly.pdbx_seq_one_letter_code
_entity_poly.pdbx_strand_id
1 'polypeptide(L)'
;MPGMNTSMQTVESDPSLVRVVHLVYALHALGLAIGAFGAASVLGSFLFGWPSIIAVIINYVKRSDVRGTWLESHFSWQIRTFWFALLWALFVGLVSLPLSVILVGIGTWIAGLFLLGVWAIYRIARGWMALNDHRAMPMP
;
A
#
# COMPACT_ATOMS: atom_id res chain seq x y z
N MET A 1 -11.78 -18.67 -40.52
CA MET A 1 -12.41 -17.96 -39.40
C MET A 1 -11.31 -17.55 -38.43
N PRO A 2 -10.95 -16.27 -38.31
CA PRO A 2 -9.91 -15.84 -37.37
C PRO A 2 -10.47 -15.93 -35.95
N GLY A 3 -9.74 -16.60 -35.06
CA GLY A 3 -10.11 -16.77 -33.67
C GLY A 3 -10.29 -15.43 -32.97
N MET A 4 -11.43 -15.27 -32.30
CA MET A 4 -11.60 -14.23 -31.29
C MET A 4 -10.61 -14.52 -30.17
N ASN A 5 -9.53 -13.75 -30.14
CA ASN A 5 -8.59 -13.73 -29.05
C ASN A 5 -9.32 -13.12 -27.85
N THR A 6 -9.88 -13.97 -27.00
CA THR A 6 -10.48 -13.60 -25.71
C THR A 6 -9.36 -13.17 -24.75
N SER A 7 -8.65 -12.09 -25.06
CA SER A 7 -7.87 -11.37 -24.08
C SER A 7 -8.86 -10.55 -23.26
N MET A 8 -9.43 -11.15 -22.22
CA MET A 8 -10.14 -10.44 -21.14
C MET A 8 -9.14 -9.60 -20.32
N GLN A 9 -8.32 -8.81 -21.01
CA GLN A 9 -7.62 -7.69 -20.42
C GLN A 9 -8.52 -6.49 -20.72
N THR A 10 -9.30 -6.15 -19.69
CA THR A 10 -9.96 -4.86 -19.48
C THR A 10 -9.34 -3.72 -20.30
N VAL A 11 -10.19 -2.86 -20.85
CA VAL A 11 -9.86 -1.73 -21.74
C VAL A 11 -8.51 -1.07 -21.38
N GLU A 12 -7.70 -0.81 -22.42
CA GLU A 12 -6.40 -0.12 -22.29
C GLU A 12 -6.55 1.18 -21.50
N SER A 13 -5.59 1.46 -20.64
CA SER A 13 -5.68 2.59 -19.70
C SER A 13 -5.05 3.83 -20.28
N ASP A 14 -5.56 5.01 -19.91
CA ASP A 14 -4.88 6.27 -20.23
C ASP A 14 -3.45 6.26 -19.62
N PRO A 15 -2.40 6.55 -20.40
CA PRO A 15 -1.02 6.61 -19.90
C PRO A 15 -0.83 7.53 -18.68
N SER A 16 -1.64 8.58 -18.55
CA SER A 16 -1.63 9.47 -17.40
C SER A 16 -2.09 8.76 -16.10
N LEU A 17 -3.06 7.85 -16.18
CA LEU A 17 -3.53 7.07 -15.04
C LEU A 17 -2.50 6.04 -14.59
N VAL A 18 -1.74 5.45 -15.53
CA VAL A 18 -0.60 4.57 -15.20
C VAL A 18 0.43 5.34 -14.36
N ARG A 19 0.75 6.59 -14.74
CA ARG A 19 1.64 7.47 -13.95
C ARG A 19 1.08 7.75 -12.55
N VAL A 20 -0.23 7.93 -12.42
CA VAL A 20 -0.88 8.08 -11.10
C VAL A 20 -0.64 6.84 -10.25
N VAL A 21 -0.77 5.63 -10.81
CA VAL A 21 -0.58 4.39 -10.03
C VAL A 21 0.88 4.26 -9.57
N HIS A 22 1.85 4.62 -10.42
CA HIS A 22 3.26 4.70 -10.00
C HIS A 22 3.47 5.69 -8.86
N LEU A 23 2.89 6.89 -8.96
CA LEU A 23 2.96 7.91 -7.91
C LEU A 23 2.39 7.38 -6.59
N VAL A 24 1.25 6.70 -6.63
CA VAL A 24 0.62 6.11 -5.44
C VAL A 24 1.51 5.04 -4.81
N TYR A 25 2.15 4.16 -5.60
CA TYR A 25 3.12 3.20 -5.05
C TYR A 25 4.35 3.90 -4.44
N ALA A 26 4.87 4.94 -5.10
CA ALA A 26 5.98 5.73 -4.59
C ALA A 26 5.64 6.41 -3.26
N LEU A 27 4.43 6.97 -3.14
CA LEU A 27 3.95 7.60 -1.91
C LEU A 27 3.79 6.60 -0.76
N HIS A 28 3.26 5.40 -1.03
CA HIS A 28 3.22 4.34 -0.01
C HIS A 28 4.63 3.89 0.42
N ALA A 29 5.55 3.72 -0.54
CA ALA A 29 6.94 3.37 -0.27
C ALA A 29 7.64 4.46 0.56
N LEU A 30 7.43 5.73 0.22
CA LEU A 30 7.97 6.87 0.96
C LEU A 30 7.41 6.94 2.38
N GLY A 31 6.10 6.77 2.54
CA GLY A 31 5.47 6.74 3.86
C GLY A 31 6.02 5.61 4.73
N LEU A 32 6.27 4.44 4.14
CA LEU A 32 6.87 3.31 4.82
C LEU A 32 8.33 3.57 5.20
N ALA A 33 9.13 4.16 4.30
CA ALA A 33 10.53 4.50 4.58
C ALA A 33 10.65 5.55 5.69
N ILE A 34 9.89 6.64 5.60
CA ILE A 34 9.83 7.65 6.67
C ILE A 34 9.41 7.00 7.98
N GLY A 35 8.46 6.05 7.92
CA GLY A 35 8.03 5.36 9.12
C GLY A 35 9.09 4.48 9.76
N ALA A 36 9.84 3.73 8.95
CA ALA A 36 10.90 2.85 9.42
C ALA A 36 12.09 3.61 10.03
N PHE A 37 12.45 4.76 9.46
CA PHE A 37 13.67 5.50 9.87
C PHE A 37 13.38 6.71 10.78
N GLY A 38 12.16 7.23 10.78
CA GLY A 38 11.83 8.52 11.38
C GLY A 38 11.08 8.45 12.72
N ALA A 39 10.44 7.32 13.06
CA ALA A 39 9.50 7.24 14.20
C ALA A 39 10.13 7.58 15.58
N ALA A 40 11.46 7.54 15.70
CA ALA A 40 12.17 7.91 16.92
C ALA A 40 12.43 9.43 17.06
N SER A 41 12.09 10.24 16.05
CA SER A 41 12.35 11.69 16.00
C SER A 41 11.05 12.49 15.88
N VAL A 42 11.01 13.71 16.42
CA VAL A 42 9.83 14.59 16.31
C VAL A 42 9.45 14.83 14.83
N LEU A 43 10.45 15.06 13.97
CA LEU A 43 10.22 15.24 12.53
C LEU A 43 9.65 13.97 11.88
N GLY A 44 10.23 12.81 12.17
CA GLY A 44 9.79 11.57 11.54
C GLY A 44 8.44 11.07 12.08
N SER A 45 8.11 11.33 13.35
CA SER A 45 6.77 11.10 13.92
C SER A 45 5.73 12.04 13.31
N PHE A 46 6.09 13.30 13.03
CA PHE A 46 5.19 14.25 12.36
C PHE A 46 4.93 13.87 10.90
N LEU A 47 5.95 13.40 10.18
CA LEU A 47 5.85 12.99 8.77
C LEU A 47 5.35 11.54 8.61
N PHE A 48 5.26 10.78 9.70
CA PHE A 48 4.87 9.38 9.70
C PHE A 48 3.49 9.21 9.05
N GLY A 49 3.43 8.42 7.97
CA GLY A 49 2.17 8.02 7.36
C GLY A 49 1.49 9.04 6.43
N TRP A 50 1.83 10.33 6.46
CA TRP A 50 1.23 11.34 5.56
C TRP A 50 1.30 10.98 4.08
N PRO A 51 2.46 10.56 3.53
CA PRO A 51 2.51 10.14 2.13
C PRO A 51 1.54 9.00 1.82
N SER A 52 1.40 8.03 2.73
CA SER A 52 0.51 6.87 2.57
C SER A 52 -0.97 7.27 2.66
N ILE A 53 -1.31 8.25 3.50
CA ILE A 53 -2.65 8.84 3.59
C ILE A 53 -2.99 9.58 2.29
N ILE A 54 -2.08 10.40 1.78
CA ILE A 54 -2.25 11.09 0.50
C ILE A 54 -2.46 10.07 -0.63
N ALA A 55 -1.66 8.99 -0.64
CA ALA A 55 -1.78 7.92 -1.62
C ALA A 55 -3.17 7.26 -1.62
N VAL A 56 -3.72 6.92 -0.44
CA VAL A 56 -5.06 6.31 -0.36
C VAL A 56 -6.17 7.31 -0.73
N ILE A 57 -6.01 8.60 -0.41
CA ILE A 57 -6.94 9.65 -0.86
C ILE A 57 -6.95 9.74 -2.38
N ILE A 58 -5.78 9.78 -3.03
CA ILE A 58 -5.67 9.77 -4.50
C ILE A 58 -6.41 8.56 -5.09
N ASN A 59 -6.23 7.37 -4.48
CA ASN A 59 -6.93 6.18 -4.92
C ASN A 59 -8.45 6.35 -4.85
N TYR A 60 -9.00 6.89 -3.76
CA TYR A 60 -10.45 7.09 -3.64
C TYR A 60 -10.97 8.15 -4.62
N VAL A 61 -10.27 9.27 -4.75
CA VAL A 61 -10.67 10.38 -5.63
C VAL A 61 -10.66 9.97 -7.10
N LYS A 62 -9.63 9.25 -7.55
CA LYS A 62 -9.49 8.82 -8.94
C LYS A 62 -10.08 7.44 -9.24
N ARG A 63 -10.77 6.81 -8.29
CA ARG A 63 -11.28 5.45 -8.43
C ARG A 63 -12.27 5.31 -9.59
N SER A 64 -13.07 6.34 -9.84
CA SER A 64 -14.02 6.36 -10.97
C SER A 64 -13.33 6.31 -12.32
N ASP A 65 -12.16 6.95 -12.43
CA ASP A 65 -11.43 7.17 -13.68
C ASP A 65 -10.84 5.86 -14.23
N VAL A 66 -10.61 4.86 -13.37
CA VAL A 66 -9.99 3.57 -13.71
C VAL A 66 -10.99 2.43 -13.83
N ARG A 67 -12.30 2.67 -13.66
CA ARG A 67 -13.32 1.61 -13.69
C ARG A 67 -13.34 0.88 -15.03
N GLY A 68 -13.41 -0.45 -14.98
CA GLY A 68 -13.42 -1.28 -16.19
C GLY A 68 -12.07 -1.38 -16.91
N THR A 69 -11.01 -0.78 -16.35
CA THR A 69 -9.62 -0.94 -16.79
C THR A 69 -8.87 -1.90 -15.84
N TRP A 70 -7.69 -2.35 -16.24
CA TRP A 70 -6.89 -3.24 -15.39
C TRP A 70 -6.34 -2.49 -14.17
N LEU A 71 -6.23 -1.16 -14.23
CA LEU A 71 -5.80 -0.31 -13.12
C LEU A 71 -6.78 -0.30 -11.95
N GLU A 72 -8.07 -0.61 -12.17
CA GLU A 72 -9.05 -0.76 -11.10
C GLU A 72 -8.57 -1.75 -10.03
N SER A 73 -7.89 -2.81 -10.48
CA SER A 73 -7.34 -3.81 -9.59
C SER A 73 -6.16 -3.32 -8.76
N HIS A 74 -5.31 -2.44 -9.32
CA HIS A 74 -4.22 -1.79 -8.60
C HIS A 74 -4.72 -0.84 -7.53
N PHE A 75 -5.71 -0.01 -7.86
CA PHE A 75 -6.35 0.89 -6.90
C PHE A 75 -6.94 0.10 -5.74
N SER A 76 -7.69 -0.96 -6.04
CA SER A 76 -8.29 -1.83 -5.03
C SER A 76 -7.23 -2.56 -4.19
N TRP A 77 -6.08 -2.92 -4.78
CA TRP A 77 -4.96 -3.52 -4.06
C TRP A 77 -4.25 -2.53 -3.13
N GLN A 78 -4.00 -1.30 -3.59
CA GLN A 78 -3.34 -0.25 -2.82
C GLN A 78 -4.21 0.18 -1.64
N ILE A 79 -5.51 0.39 -1.87
CA ILE A 79 -6.50 0.68 -0.80
C ILE A 79 -6.49 -0.43 0.26
N ARG A 80 -6.59 -1.70 -0.14
CA ARG A 80 -6.55 -2.83 0.80
C ARG A 80 -5.24 -2.90 1.57
N THR A 81 -4.11 -2.63 0.89
CA THR A 81 -2.80 -2.61 1.54
C THR A 81 -2.73 -1.53 2.61
N PHE A 82 -3.22 -0.32 2.34
CA PHE A 82 -3.29 0.75 3.33
C PHE A 82 -4.13 0.35 4.56
N TRP A 83 -5.34 -0.13 4.35
CA TRP A 83 -6.25 -0.44 5.47
C TRP A 83 -5.78 -1.65 6.30
N PHE A 84 -5.24 -2.68 5.66
CA PHE A 84 -4.61 -3.78 6.39
C PHE A 84 -3.37 -3.32 7.15
N ALA A 85 -2.54 -2.45 6.56
CA ALA A 85 -1.38 -1.91 7.27
C ALA A 85 -1.79 -1.10 8.51
N LEU A 86 -2.80 -0.25 8.36
CA LEU A 86 -3.35 0.55 9.46
C LEU A 86 -3.94 -0.34 10.56
N LEU A 87 -4.75 -1.34 10.18
CA LEU A 87 -5.35 -2.27 11.14
C LEU A 87 -4.29 -3.04 11.92
N TRP A 88 -3.27 -3.59 11.24
CA TRP A 88 -2.18 -4.31 11.88
C TRP A 88 -1.30 -3.41 12.76
N ALA A 89 -1.02 -2.17 12.33
CA ALA A 89 -0.30 -1.20 13.15
C ALA A 89 -1.06 -0.88 14.45
N LEU A 90 -2.38 -0.65 14.34
CA LEU A 90 -3.24 -0.43 15.50
C LEU A 90 -3.29 -1.65 16.42
N PHE A 91 -3.37 -2.86 15.86
CA PHE A 91 -3.34 -4.10 16.62
C PHE A 91 -2.01 -4.30 17.37
N VAL A 92 -0.88 -4.13 16.69
CA VAL A 92 0.45 -4.19 17.32
C VAL A 92 0.56 -3.17 18.46
N GLY A 93 0.08 -1.95 18.24
CA GLY A 93 0.07 -0.92 19.27
C GLY A 93 -0.82 -1.27 20.46
N LEU A 94 -2.04 -1.76 20.21
CA LEU A 94 -2.99 -2.15 21.24
C LEU A 94 -2.48 -3.30 22.12
N VAL A 95 -1.78 -4.27 21.53
CA VAL A 95 -1.20 -5.40 22.27
C VAL A 95 0.07 -4.99 23.00
N SER A 96 0.93 -4.20 22.36
CA SER A 96 2.26 -3.87 22.88
C SER A 96 2.23 -2.80 23.98
N LEU A 97 1.29 -1.85 23.93
CA LEU A 97 1.18 -0.77 24.93
C LEU A 97 0.95 -1.33 26.36
N PRO A 98 -0.04 -2.20 26.63
CA PRO A 98 -0.23 -2.76 27.97
C PRO A 98 0.96 -3.61 28.44
N LEU A 99 1.60 -4.36 27.54
CA LEU A 99 2.74 -5.21 27.85
C LEU A 99 4.03 -4.42 28.12
N SER A 100 4.07 -3.13 27.76
CA SER A 100 5.26 -2.29 27.97
C SER A 100 5.58 -2.06 29.45
N VAL A 101 4.57 -2.17 30.32
CA VAL A 101 4.71 -2.04 31.79
C VAL A 101 5.66 -3.09 32.38
N ILE A 102 5.82 -4.24 31.72
CA ILE A 102 6.70 -5.33 32.14
C ILE A 102 7.90 -5.52 31.19
N LEU A 103 8.28 -4.47 30.42
CA LEU A 103 9.35 -4.45 29.40
C LEU A 103 9.15 -5.39 28.19
N VAL A 104 8.26 -6.37 28.25
CA VAL A 104 7.91 -7.28 27.15
C VAL A 104 7.30 -6.53 25.96
N GLY A 105 6.51 -5.49 26.22
CA GLY A 105 5.82 -4.72 25.19
C GLY A 105 6.74 -4.02 24.18
N ILE A 106 7.98 -3.70 24.56
CA ILE A 106 8.97 -3.12 23.63
C ILE A 106 9.37 -4.17 22.58
N GLY A 107 9.59 -5.41 23.00
CA GLY A 107 9.92 -6.52 22.09
C GLY A 107 8.79 -6.82 21.11
N THR A 108 7.54 -6.88 21.59
CA THR A 108 6.37 -7.11 20.74
C THR A 108 6.13 -5.96 19.77
N TRP A 109 6.39 -4.72 20.19
CA TRP A 109 6.28 -3.54 19.34
C TRP A 109 7.27 -3.58 18.18
N ILE A 110 8.55 -3.80 18.48
CA ILE A 110 9.62 -3.86 17.46
C ILE A 110 9.37 -5.03 16.50
N ALA A 111 9.11 -6.22 17.01
CA ALA A 111 8.84 -7.40 16.19
C ALA A 111 7.58 -7.21 15.32
N GLY A 112 6.51 -6.68 15.90
CA GLY A 112 5.25 -6.44 15.19
C GLY A 112 5.40 -5.42 14.05
N LEU A 113 6.05 -4.28 14.31
CA LEU A 113 6.30 -3.27 13.28
C LEU A 113 7.29 -3.75 12.21
N PHE A 114 8.30 -4.54 12.59
CA PHE A 114 9.22 -5.13 11.62
C PHE A 114 8.50 -6.09 10.66
N LEU A 115 7.71 -7.03 11.18
CA LEU A 115 6.92 -7.96 10.36
C LEU A 115 5.94 -7.22 9.46
N LEU A 116 5.26 -6.20 10.02
CA LEU A 116 4.37 -5.33 9.24
C LEU A 116 5.13 -4.60 8.12
N GLY A 117 6.32 -4.10 8.40
CA GLY A 117 7.18 -3.43 7.42
C GLY A 117 7.57 -4.36 6.27
N VAL A 118 8.06 -5.57 6.59
CA VAL A 118 8.40 -6.59 5.58
C VAL A 118 7.18 -6.95 4.72
N TRP A 119 6.03 -7.17 5.35
CA TRP A 119 4.79 -7.44 4.64
C TRP A 119 4.37 -6.29 3.73
N ALA A 120 4.48 -5.04 4.19
CA ALA A 120 4.14 -3.85 3.41
C ALA A 120 5.09 -3.66 2.22
N ILE A 121 6.41 -3.86 2.42
CA ILE A 121 7.41 -3.86 1.33
C ILE A 121 7.01 -4.87 0.26
N TYR A 122 6.73 -6.12 0.66
CA TYR A 122 6.29 -7.16 -0.27
C TYR A 122 5.04 -6.73 -1.06
N ARG A 123 4.02 -6.22 -0.39
CA ARG A 123 2.75 -5.80 -1.01
C ARG A 123 2.93 -4.67 -2.02
N ILE A 124 3.77 -3.69 -1.69
CA ILE A 124 4.10 -2.55 -2.55
C ILE A 124 4.91 -3.04 -3.74
N ALA A 125 6.02 -3.75 -3.51
CA ALA A 125 6.90 -4.25 -4.56
C ALA A 125 6.16 -5.17 -5.55
N ARG A 126 5.38 -6.12 -5.04
CA ARG A 126 4.59 -7.05 -5.86
C ARG A 126 3.56 -6.31 -6.72
N GLY A 127 2.91 -5.28 -6.19
CA GLY A 127 1.97 -4.47 -6.95
C GLY A 127 2.65 -3.60 -8.00
N TRP A 128 3.79 -3.01 -7.67
CA TRP A 128 4.54 -2.14 -8.57
C TRP A 128 5.20 -2.93 -9.72
N MET A 129 5.74 -4.12 -9.44
CA MET A 129 6.26 -5.01 -10.49
C MET A 129 5.14 -5.42 -11.45
N ALA A 130 3.96 -5.81 -10.94
CA ALA A 130 2.82 -6.14 -11.80
C ALA A 130 2.40 -4.95 -12.69
N LEU A 131 2.44 -3.73 -12.16
CA LEU A 131 2.17 -2.51 -12.93
C LEU A 131 3.19 -2.31 -14.06
N ASN A 132 4.50 -2.49 -13.79
CA ASN A 132 5.55 -2.41 -14.80
C ASN A 132 5.35 -3.46 -15.91
N ASP A 133 4.91 -4.65 -15.53
CA ASP A 133 4.63 -5.76 -16.45
C ASP A 133 3.27 -5.62 -17.16
N HIS A 134 2.53 -4.52 -16.95
CA HIS A 134 1.18 -4.30 -17.49
C HIS A 134 0.20 -5.44 -17.14
N ARG A 135 0.30 -5.96 -15.90
CA ARG A 135 -0.53 -7.04 -15.39
C ARG A 135 -1.44 -6.56 -14.28
N ALA A 136 -2.72 -6.96 -14.36
CA ALA A 136 -3.71 -6.72 -13.32
C ALA A 136 -3.34 -7.40 -11.98
N MET A 137 -3.94 -6.90 -10.91
CA MET A 137 -3.86 -7.44 -9.56
C MET A 137 -5.08 -8.33 -9.25
N PRO A 138 -4.96 -9.32 -8.35
CA PRO A 138 -6.10 -10.10 -7.90
C PRO A 138 -7.16 -9.23 -7.23
N MET A 139 -8.38 -9.32 -7.77
CA MET A 139 -9.58 -8.79 -7.16
C MET A 139 -10.17 -9.84 -6.19
N PRO A 140 -10.85 -9.41 -5.12
CA PRO A 140 -11.64 -10.33 -4.30
C PRO A 140 -12.86 -10.85 -5.07
#